data_AF-A0A358PJH9-F1
#
_entry.id   AF-A0A358PJH9-F1
#
_cell.length_a   1.000
_cell.length_b   1.000
_cell.length_c   1.000
_cell.angle_alpha   90.00
_cell.angle_beta   90.00
_cell.angle_gamma   90.00
#
_symmetry.space_group_name_H-M   'P 1'
#
loop_
_entity.id
_entity.type
_entity.pdbx_description
1 polymer ?
#
loop_
_entity_poly.entity_id
_entity_poly.type
_entity_poly.pdbx_seq_one_letter_code
_entity_poly.pdbx_strand_id
1 'polypeptide(L)'
;MPCIGQSAIMLTGGFLSMIKEYSISGMSCAACSASVERAVRRISGVDAASVNLSTEKLFVRSANDLSDEIFAAVQKVGFGIAPVVSAKKQSAIDAERRRLDIKKRRSNLILAAVFAIPLFYISMGHMVGLPVPAFITEPRAFAVTQMILLLPVLFAGRAFYVRGIKAIFGLHPNMDSLIAVGTIASIAYSVYSTVLIFKGQHHMMHEGLYFESAGVIITLVMLGKYLEQRAKSRTGDAIAKLIGLAPDTACVVAKDGSEKQVDVDELVVGEIIRVRPGERIPVDGEIIDGTTSVDESMLSGESIPVDKQPGDEVIGGSV
;
A
#
# COMPACT_ATOMS: atom_id res chain seq x y z
N MET A 1 -14.31 -54.91 3.63
CA MET A 1 -15.21 -53.96 4.33
C MET A 1 -15.17 -52.65 3.58
N PRO A 2 -16.18 -52.33 2.77
CA PRO A 2 -16.23 -51.08 2.00
C PRO A 2 -16.97 -50.01 2.81
N CYS A 3 -16.39 -48.81 2.92
CA CYS A 3 -17.06 -47.64 3.49
C CYS A 3 -17.72 -46.82 2.39
N ILE A 4 -18.98 -46.50 2.65
CA ILE A 4 -19.98 -45.84 1.81
C ILE A 4 -19.89 -44.31 2.02
N GLY A 5 -20.18 -43.54 0.97
CA GLY A 5 -20.57 -42.12 1.06
C GLY A 5 -19.70 -41.18 0.22
N GLN A 6 -20.11 -40.90 -1.02
CA GLN A 6 -19.36 -40.05 -1.96
C GLN A 6 -20.24 -38.94 -2.56
N SER A 7 -19.78 -37.73 -2.21
CA SER A 7 -20.10 -36.30 -2.38
C SER A 7 -20.53 -35.59 -3.70
N ALA A 8 -21.47 -36.07 -4.53
CA ALA A 8 -21.81 -35.59 -5.90
C ALA A 8 -22.87 -34.47 -6.16
N ILE A 9 -22.56 -33.19 -6.52
CA ILE A 9 -23.53 -32.32 -7.28
C ILE A 9 -23.45 -32.63 -8.77
N MET A 10 -24.48 -32.31 -9.54
CA MET A 10 -24.30 -32.13 -10.98
C MET A 10 -25.30 -31.11 -11.53
N LEU A 11 -24.82 -30.11 -12.29
CA LEU A 11 -25.66 -29.39 -13.26
C LEU A 11 -24.91 -29.12 -14.59
N THR A 12 -25.69 -29.00 -15.66
CA THR A 12 -25.39 -29.15 -17.10
C THR A 12 -24.82 -27.85 -17.72
N GLY A 13 -23.57 -27.78 -18.25
CA GLY A 13 -23.11 -28.24 -19.58
C GLY A 13 -22.22 -27.16 -20.28
N GLY A 14 -21.13 -27.54 -20.96
CA GLY A 14 -20.49 -26.78 -22.06
C GLY A 14 -19.08 -26.13 -21.86
N PHE A 15 -18.02 -26.81 -22.32
CA PHE A 15 -16.68 -26.36 -22.80
C PHE A 15 -15.78 -25.40 -21.97
N LEU A 16 -14.55 -25.86 -21.64
CA LEU A 16 -13.48 -25.09 -20.98
C LEU A 16 -12.89 -24.00 -21.89
N SER A 17 -13.08 -22.74 -21.51
CA SER A 17 -12.40 -21.58 -22.08
C SER A 17 -11.95 -20.66 -20.94
N MET A 18 -10.66 -20.31 -20.85
CA MET A 18 -10.19 -19.40 -19.80
C MET A 18 -10.61 -17.96 -20.14
N ILE A 19 -11.27 -17.29 -19.19
CA ILE A 19 -11.62 -15.87 -19.28
C ILE A 19 -10.63 -15.10 -18.39
N LYS A 20 -9.84 -14.22 -18.98
CA LYS A 20 -8.92 -13.32 -18.26
C LYS A 20 -9.45 -11.90 -18.25
N GLU A 21 -9.26 -11.22 -17.12
CA GLU A 21 -9.69 -9.84 -16.90
C GLU A 21 -8.49 -8.86 -16.88
N TYR A 22 -8.65 -7.73 -17.55
CA TYR A 22 -7.69 -6.64 -17.60
C TYR A 22 -8.38 -5.31 -17.30
N SER A 23 -7.73 -4.44 -16.54
CA SER A 23 -8.19 -3.06 -16.34
C SER A 23 -7.63 -2.18 -17.45
N ILE A 24 -8.47 -1.35 -18.05
CA ILE A 24 -8.11 -0.44 -19.15
C ILE A 24 -8.38 1.00 -18.75
N SER A 25 -7.36 1.83 -18.83
CA SER A 25 -7.44 3.26 -18.51
C SER A 25 -7.47 4.12 -19.78
N GLY A 26 -8.21 5.22 -19.71
CA GLY A 26 -8.28 6.23 -20.77
C GLY A 26 -9.44 6.09 -21.77
N MET A 27 -10.39 5.16 -21.55
CA MET A 27 -11.61 5.07 -22.36
C MET A 27 -12.65 6.08 -21.89
N SER A 28 -13.21 6.87 -22.81
CA SER A 28 -14.22 7.90 -22.48
C SER A 28 -15.55 7.75 -23.21
N CYS A 29 -15.66 6.81 -24.15
CA CYS A 29 -16.89 6.60 -24.93
C CYS A 29 -17.00 5.17 -25.47
N ALA A 30 -18.20 4.80 -25.94
CA ALA A 30 -18.48 3.49 -26.54
C ALA A 30 -17.65 3.20 -27.80
N ALA A 31 -17.17 4.23 -28.50
CA ALA A 31 -16.25 4.05 -29.63
C ALA A 31 -14.84 3.61 -29.17
N CYS A 32 -14.40 4.06 -27.99
CA CYS A 32 -13.14 3.63 -27.39
C CYS A 32 -13.17 2.15 -27.01
N SER A 33 -14.23 1.71 -26.32
CA SER A 33 -14.40 0.30 -25.94
C SER A 33 -14.48 -0.61 -27.17
N ALA A 34 -15.25 -0.23 -28.20
CA ALA A 34 -15.33 -0.98 -29.44
C ALA A 34 -13.99 -1.05 -30.21
N SER A 35 -13.13 -0.03 -30.08
CA SER A 35 -11.79 -0.02 -30.68
C SER A 35 -10.86 -1.03 -30.01
N VAL A 36 -10.89 -1.06 -28.68
CA VAL A 36 -10.14 -2.03 -27.86
C VAL A 36 -10.61 -3.46 -28.16
N GLU A 37 -11.92 -3.72 -28.14
CA GLU A 37 -12.46 -5.05 -28.45
C GLU A 37 -12.01 -5.55 -29.82
N ARG A 38 -12.09 -4.69 -30.85
CA ARG A 38 -11.67 -5.03 -32.21
C ARG A 38 -10.17 -5.31 -32.31
N ALA A 39 -9.34 -4.58 -31.56
CA ALA A 39 -7.90 -4.80 -31.56
C ALA A 39 -7.53 -6.14 -30.93
N VAL A 40 -8.17 -6.50 -29.83
CA VAL A 40 -7.92 -7.74 -29.10
C VAL A 40 -8.48 -8.96 -29.84
N ARG A 41 -9.67 -8.86 -30.46
CA ARG A 41 -10.26 -9.95 -31.27
C ARG A 41 -9.44 -10.33 -32.51
N ARG A 42 -8.52 -9.47 -32.98
CA ARG A 42 -7.66 -9.76 -34.13
C ARG A 42 -6.44 -10.61 -33.78
N ILE A 43 -6.18 -10.81 -32.49
CA ILE A 43 -5.07 -11.65 -32.02
C ILE A 43 -5.43 -13.12 -32.28
N SER A 44 -4.48 -13.87 -32.83
CA SER A 44 -4.69 -15.29 -33.14
C SER A 44 -4.76 -16.09 -31.84
N GLY A 45 -5.86 -16.82 -31.63
CA GLY A 45 -6.10 -17.59 -30.40
C GLY A 45 -6.99 -16.90 -29.36
N VAL A 46 -7.55 -15.72 -29.68
CA VAL A 46 -8.62 -15.09 -28.91
C VAL A 46 -9.99 -15.53 -29.45
N ASP A 47 -10.78 -16.22 -28.63
CA ASP A 47 -12.12 -16.71 -28.97
C ASP A 47 -13.19 -15.63 -28.81
N ALA A 48 -13.04 -14.77 -27.81
CA ALA A 48 -13.92 -13.63 -27.57
C ALA A 48 -13.19 -12.53 -26.81
N ALA A 49 -13.53 -11.27 -27.08
CA ALA A 49 -13.14 -10.15 -26.25
C ALA A 49 -14.31 -9.18 -26.10
N SER A 50 -14.56 -8.72 -24.88
CA SER A 50 -15.62 -7.77 -24.54
C SER A 50 -15.12 -6.77 -23.51
N VAL A 51 -15.47 -5.51 -23.68
CA VAL A 51 -15.10 -4.41 -22.79
C VAL A 51 -16.36 -3.88 -22.11
N ASN A 52 -16.32 -3.81 -20.80
CA ASN A 52 -17.34 -3.13 -20.01
C ASN A 52 -16.87 -1.69 -19.74
N LEU A 53 -17.43 -0.74 -20.48
CA LEU A 53 -17.08 0.68 -20.40
C LEU A 53 -17.32 1.26 -19.00
N SER A 54 -18.38 0.83 -18.30
CA SER A 54 -18.74 1.37 -16.97
C SER A 54 -17.76 0.97 -15.87
N THR A 55 -17.10 -0.18 -16.04
CA THR A 55 -16.15 -0.71 -15.07
C THR A 55 -14.70 -0.62 -15.53
N GLU A 56 -14.47 -0.07 -16.73
CA GLU A 56 -13.13 0.04 -17.34
C GLU A 56 -12.40 -1.32 -17.42
N LYS A 57 -13.15 -2.41 -17.64
CA LYS A 57 -12.65 -3.79 -17.66
C LYS A 57 -12.74 -4.42 -19.04
N LEU A 58 -11.71 -5.14 -19.44
CA LEU A 58 -11.65 -6.00 -20.63
C LEU A 58 -11.64 -7.46 -20.20
N PHE A 59 -12.58 -8.22 -20.74
CA PHE A 59 -12.66 -9.68 -20.59
C PHE A 59 -12.22 -10.32 -21.89
N VAL A 60 -11.24 -11.22 -21.82
CA VAL A 60 -10.70 -11.94 -22.97
C VAL A 60 -10.81 -13.42 -22.73
N ARG A 61 -11.43 -14.13 -23.67
CA ARG A 61 -11.54 -15.58 -23.69
C ARG A 61 -10.52 -16.14 -24.68
N SER A 62 -9.61 -16.97 -24.20
CA SER A 62 -8.59 -17.63 -25.02
C SER A 62 -8.22 -19.00 -24.47
N ALA A 63 -7.79 -19.91 -25.35
CA ALA A 63 -7.29 -21.23 -24.95
C ALA A 63 -5.87 -21.19 -24.36
N ASN A 64 -5.06 -20.19 -24.74
CA ASN A 64 -3.67 -20.01 -24.30
C ASN A 64 -3.48 -18.66 -23.59
N ASP A 65 -2.37 -18.53 -22.87
CA ASP A 65 -1.96 -17.25 -22.30
C ASP A 65 -1.37 -16.32 -23.36
N LEU A 66 -2.10 -15.26 -23.71
CA LEU A 66 -1.73 -14.26 -24.71
C LEU A 66 -1.57 -12.87 -24.09
N SER A 67 -1.27 -12.78 -22.78
CA SER A 67 -1.22 -11.50 -22.05
C SER A 67 -0.33 -10.46 -22.76
N ASP A 68 0.90 -10.80 -23.12
CA ASP A 68 1.85 -9.84 -23.73
C ASP A 68 1.35 -9.25 -25.06
N GLU A 69 0.70 -10.08 -25.88
CA GLU A 69 0.13 -9.68 -27.16
C GLU A 69 -1.09 -8.77 -26.98
N ILE A 70 -1.90 -9.03 -25.94
CA ILE A 70 -3.04 -8.19 -25.54
C ILE A 70 -2.53 -6.84 -25.02
N PHE A 71 -1.48 -6.83 -24.18
CA PHE A 71 -0.85 -5.59 -23.71
C PHE A 71 -0.38 -4.72 -24.88
N ALA A 72 0.34 -5.32 -25.83
CA ALA A 72 0.84 -4.63 -27.00
C ALA A 72 -0.29 -4.11 -27.90
N ALA A 73 -1.35 -4.90 -28.11
CA ALA A 73 -2.49 -4.52 -28.93
C ALA A 73 -3.25 -3.33 -28.34
N VAL A 74 -3.50 -3.32 -27.03
CA VAL A 74 -4.24 -2.24 -26.35
C VAL A 74 -3.42 -0.95 -26.27
N GLN A 75 -2.11 -1.04 -25.99
CA GLN A 75 -1.22 0.12 -26.03
C GLN A 75 -1.09 0.72 -27.42
N LYS A 76 -1.08 -0.11 -28.47
CA LYS A 76 -1.04 0.35 -29.87
C LYS A 76 -2.28 1.16 -30.27
N VAL A 77 -3.42 0.91 -29.63
CA VAL A 77 -4.66 1.70 -29.81
C VAL A 77 -4.65 2.96 -28.95
N GLY A 78 -3.68 3.10 -28.03
CA GLY A 78 -3.47 4.31 -27.22
C GLY A 78 -4.09 4.26 -25.83
N PHE A 79 -4.47 3.08 -25.33
CA PHE A 79 -5.05 2.91 -24.01
C PHE A 79 -4.07 2.28 -23.03
N GLY A 80 -4.17 2.65 -21.76
CA GLY A 80 -3.42 2.01 -20.69
C GLY A 80 -4.08 0.69 -20.32
N ILE A 81 -3.29 -0.34 -20.04
CA ILE A 81 -3.80 -1.67 -19.66
C ILE A 81 -2.94 -2.20 -18.51
N ALA A 82 -3.60 -2.79 -17.53
CA ALA A 82 -3.00 -3.44 -16.38
C ALA A 82 -3.69 -4.78 -16.13
N PRO A 83 -2.97 -5.82 -15.66
CA PRO A 83 -3.62 -7.06 -15.27
C PRO A 83 -4.51 -6.77 -14.06
N VAL A 84 -5.70 -7.35 -14.03
CA VAL A 84 -6.48 -7.37 -12.78
C VAL A 84 -5.80 -8.39 -11.89
N VAL A 85 -4.92 -7.87 -11.04
CA VAL A 85 -4.24 -8.64 -10.01
C VAL A 85 -5.29 -9.01 -8.97
N SER A 86 -5.38 -10.28 -8.56
CA SER A 86 -6.27 -10.71 -7.48
C SER A 86 -6.13 -9.77 -6.28
N ALA A 87 -7.25 -9.50 -5.59
CA ALA A 87 -7.28 -8.55 -4.48
C ALA A 87 -6.17 -8.84 -3.43
N LYS A 88 -5.79 -10.11 -3.29
CA LYS A 88 -4.69 -10.58 -2.43
C LYS A 88 -3.30 -10.21 -2.94
N LYS A 89 -3.02 -10.39 -4.23
CA LYS A 89 -1.72 -10.06 -4.81
C LYS A 89 -1.52 -8.54 -4.91
N GLN A 90 -2.59 -7.77 -5.10
CA GLN A 90 -2.57 -6.30 -4.97
C GLN A 90 -2.33 -5.87 -3.51
N SER A 91 -3.02 -6.49 -2.55
CA SER A 91 -2.80 -6.27 -1.11
C SER A 91 -1.36 -6.58 -0.67
N ALA A 92 -0.76 -7.66 -1.19
CA ALA A 92 0.64 -8.01 -0.91
C ALA A 92 1.64 -6.95 -1.43
N ILE A 93 1.41 -6.42 -2.64
CA ILE A 93 2.23 -5.34 -3.22
C ILE A 93 2.09 -4.06 -2.39
N ASP A 94 0.87 -3.71 -1.99
CA ASP A 94 0.59 -2.51 -1.20
C ASP A 94 1.15 -2.62 0.23
N ALA A 95 1.11 -3.81 0.83
CA ALA A 95 1.72 -4.10 2.12
C ALA A 95 3.25 -3.94 2.06
N GLU A 96 3.90 -4.46 1.02
CA GLU A 96 5.36 -4.32 0.87
C GLU A 96 5.76 -2.87 0.62
N ARG A 97 5.03 -2.12 -0.23
CA ARG A 97 5.25 -0.67 -0.40
C ARG A 97 5.12 0.08 0.92
N ARG A 98 4.08 -0.20 1.70
CA ARG A 98 3.87 0.40 3.03
C ARG A 98 5.03 0.09 3.97
N ARG A 99 5.55 -1.14 3.95
CA ARG A 99 6.70 -1.55 4.77
C ARG A 99 7.97 -0.80 4.42
N LEU A 100 8.27 -0.66 3.13
CA LEU A 100 9.42 0.09 2.64
C LEU A 100 9.33 1.59 3.02
N ASP A 101 8.14 2.18 2.89
CA ASP A 101 7.90 3.57 3.28
C ASP A 101 8.11 3.80 4.78
N ILE A 102 7.63 2.89 5.63
CA ILE A 102 7.85 2.97 7.09
C ILE A 102 9.34 2.88 7.41
N LYS A 103 10.08 1.96 6.77
CA LYS A 103 11.53 1.81 6.97
C LYS A 103 12.27 3.08 6.57
N LYS A 104 11.94 3.66 5.41
CA LYS A 104 12.54 4.90 4.91
C LYS A 104 12.28 6.08 5.85
N ARG A 105 11.04 6.24 6.31
CA ARG A 105 10.67 7.29 7.27
C ARG A 105 11.38 7.15 8.61
N ARG A 106 11.49 5.92 9.11
CA ARG A 106 12.28 5.62 10.33
C ARG A 106 13.75 5.99 10.14
N SER A 107 14.35 5.61 9.02
CA SER A 107 15.75 5.95 8.72
C SER A 107 15.97 7.46 8.68
N ASN A 108 15.09 8.21 8.02
CA ASN A 108 15.18 9.67 7.96
C ASN A 108 15.00 10.31 9.35
N LEU A 109 14.09 9.78 10.18
CA LEU A 109 13.91 10.26 11.56
C LEU A 109 15.16 10.03 12.40
N ILE A 110 15.78 8.84 12.31
CA ILE A 110 17.02 8.54 13.02
C ILE A 110 18.13 9.49 12.56
N LEU A 111 18.27 9.69 11.25
CA LEU A 111 19.23 10.65 10.69
C LEU A 111 18.99 12.06 11.25
N ALA A 112 17.75 12.55 11.21
CA ALA A 112 17.41 13.87 11.76
C ALA A 112 17.73 13.97 13.25
N ALA A 113 17.32 12.98 14.06
CA ALA A 113 17.54 12.98 15.51
C ALA A 113 19.02 12.92 15.90
N VAL A 114 19.82 12.11 15.21
CA VAL A 114 21.26 11.97 15.46
C VAL A 114 22.01 13.29 15.28
N PHE A 115 21.55 14.15 14.37
CA PHE A 115 22.18 15.46 14.13
C PHE A 115 21.49 16.60 14.90
N ALA A 116 20.18 16.53 15.12
CA ALA A 116 19.43 17.53 15.87
C ALA A 116 19.77 17.53 17.37
N ILE A 117 20.05 16.36 17.97
CA ILE A 117 20.43 16.27 19.39
C ILE A 117 21.77 16.99 19.67
N PRO A 118 22.87 16.71 18.94
CA PRO A 118 24.10 17.48 19.08
C PRO A 118 23.93 18.96 18.73
N LEU A 119 23.13 19.29 17.71
CA LEU A 119 22.83 20.67 17.34
C LEU A 119 22.17 21.43 18.51
N PHE A 120 21.14 20.83 19.13
CA PHE A 120 20.46 21.36 20.30
C PHE A 120 21.42 21.49 21.49
N TYR A 121 22.23 20.45 21.75
CA TYR A 121 23.22 20.45 22.82
C TYR A 121 24.25 21.59 22.65
N ILE A 122 24.76 21.82 21.45
CA ILE A 122 25.71 22.91 21.19
C ILE A 122 25.03 24.28 21.35
N SER A 123 23.80 24.41 20.82
CA SER A 123 23.06 25.67 20.86
C SER A 123 22.63 26.08 22.26
N MET A 124 22.27 25.13 23.13
CA MET A 124 21.73 25.44 24.47
C MET A 124 22.69 25.09 25.61
N GLY A 125 23.65 24.17 25.39
CA GLY A 125 24.52 23.64 26.44
C GLY A 125 25.43 24.68 27.09
N HIS A 126 25.86 25.68 26.32
CA HIS A 126 26.69 26.77 26.85
C HIS A 126 25.93 27.67 27.84
N MET A 127 24.60 27.79 27.73
CA MET A 127 23.77 28.55 28.67
C MET A 127 23.51 27.80 29.98
N VAL A 128 23.53 26.46 29.95
CA VAL A 128 23.25 25.59 31.11
C VAL A 128 24.55 25.19 31.85
N GLY A 129 25.71 25.71 31.43
CA GLY A 129 27.00 25.41 32.05
C GLY A 129 27.53 24.00 31.73
N LEU A 130 27.03 23.37 30.67
CA LEU A 130 27.51 22.06 30.23
C LEU A 130 28.86 22.20 29.51
N PRO A 131 29.76 21.19 29.61
CA PRO A 131 31.08 21.25 28.99
C PRO A 131 30.97 21.22 27.47
N VAL A 132 31.22 22.36 26.83
CA VAL A 132 31.35 22.46 25.38
C VAL A 132 32.82 22.36 24.97
N PRO A 133 33.15 21.67 23.86
CA PRO A 133 34.50 21.61 23.33
C PRO A 133 35.10 23.01 23.11
N ALA A 134 36.38 23.21 23.47
CA ALA A 134 37.04 24.52 23.39
C ALA A 134 37.10 25.12 21.97
N PHE A 135 36.97 24.31 20.90
CA PHE A 135 36.89 24.82 19.53
C PHE A 135 35.56 25.57 19.24
N ILE A 136 34.51 25.26 19.98
CA ILE A 136 33.16 25.83 19.79
C ILE A 136 33.01 27.20 20.47
N THR A 137 33.98 27.62 21.28
CA THR A 137 33.98 28.95 21.91
C THR A 137 34.33 30.06 20.92
N GLU A 138 34.87 29.75 19.74
CA GLU A 138 35.08 30.74 18.70
C GLU A 138 33.75 31.04 17.97
N PRO A 139 33.31 32.31 17.85
CA PRO A 139 32.04 32.70 17.23
C PRO A 139 31.80 32.09 15.84
N ARG A 140 32.87 32.02 15.04
CA ARG A 140 32.83 31.50 13.67
C ARG A 140 32.67 29.99 13.66
N ALA A 141 33.45 29.29 14.48
CA ALA A 141 33.37 27.85 14.62
C ALA A 141 32.00 27.42 15.16
N PHE A 142 31.44 28.16 16.11
CA PHE A 142 30.09 27.95 16.64
C PHE A 142 29.04 27.98 15.52
N ALA A 143 28.98 29.07 14.75
CA ALA A 143 27.99 29.25 13.69
C ALA A 143 28.12 28.21 12.57
N VAL A 144 29.36 27.94 12.12
CA VAL A 144 29.63 26.96 11.06
C VAL A 144 29.28 25.54 11.52
N THR A 145 29.59 25.17 12.76
CA THR A 145 29.26 23.84 13.30
C THR A 145 27.75 23.62 13.34
N GLN A 146 26.98 24.60 13.81
CA GLN A 146 25.52 24.51 13.80
C GLN A 146 24.96 24.38 12.38
N MET A 147 25.48 25.17 11.43
CA MET A 147 25.06 25.10 10.03
C MET A 147 25.35 23.71 9.43
N ILE A 148 26.53 23.14 9.68
CA ILE A 148 26.90 21.80 9.22
C ILE A 148 25.99 20.73 9.81
N LEU A 149 25.73 20.77 11.12
CA LEU A 149 24.84 19.82 11.79
C LEU A 149 23.39 19.92 11.32
N LEU A 150 22.96 21.10 10.86
CA LEU A 150 21.62 21.28 10.33
C LEU A 150 21.42 20.62 8.95
N LEU A 151 22.45 20.56 8.10
CA LEU A 151 22.31 20.07 6.71
C LEU A 151 21.72 18.64 6.60
N PRO A 152 22.18 17.63 7.38
CA PRO A 152 21.57 16.30 7.35
C PRO A 152 20.10 16.29 7.79
N VAL A 153 19.74 17.16 8.74
CA VAL A 153 18.35 17.31 9.22
C VAL A 153 17.47 17.86 8.10
N LEU A 154 17.94 18.87 7.35
CA LEU A 154 17.24 19.41 6.19
C LEU A 154 17.08 18.37 5.07
N PHE A 155 18.12 17.57 4.82
CA PHE A 155 18.05 16.49 3.83
C PHE A 155 17.00 15.45 4.21
N ALA A 156 16.97 15.02 5.47
CA ALA A 156 15.97 14.10 5.99
C ALA A 156 14.54 14.69 5.92
N GLY A 157 14.42 15.99 6.17
CA GLY A 157 13.18 16.79 6.14
C GLY A 157 12.78 17.35 4.77
N ARG A 158 13.53 17.10 3.68
CA ARG A 158 13.33 17.73 2.36
C ARG A 158 11.91 17.68 1.82
N ALA A 159 11.18 16.64 2.19
CA ALA A 159 9.81 16.42 1.73
C ALA A 159 8.82 17.47 2.28
N PHE A 160 9.06 18.05 3.46
CA PHE A 160 8.26 19.15 4.00
C PHE A 160 8.42 20.41 3.14
N TYR A 161 9.62 20.72 2.69
CA TYR A 161 9.86 21.86 1.81
C TYR A 161 9.20 21.67 0.45
N VAL A 162 9.40 20.51 -0.19
CA VAL A 162 8.81 20.25 -1.52
C VAL A 162 7.29 20.32 -1.48
N ARG A 163 6.64 19.72 -0.46
CA ARG A 163 5.18 19.76 -0.34
C ARG A 163 4.67 21.10 0.16
N GLY A 164 5.33 21.69 1.15
CA GLY A 164 4.93 22.95 1.77
C GLY A 164 4.99 24.12 0.79
N ILE A 165 6.09 24.24 0.03
CA ILE A 165 6.25 25.29 -0.98
C ILE A 165 5.24 25.12 -2.11
N LYS A 166 5.07 23.90 -2.63
CA LYS A 166 4.04 23.62 -3.65
C LYS A 166 2.63 23.96 -3.17
N ALA A 167 2.30 23.65 -1.91
CA ALA A 167 1.01 23.95 -1.32
C ALA A 167 0.75 25.46 -1.18
N ILE A 168 1.78 26.25 -0.86
CA ILE A 168 1.70 27.71 -0.81
C ILE A 168 1.42 28.29 -2.21
N PHE A 169 2.21 27.89 -3.21
CA PHE A 169 1.99 28.35 -4.59
C PHE A 169 0.67 27.86 -5.18
N GLY A 170 0.19 26.71 -4.73
CA GLY A 170 -1.13 26.20 -5.06
C GLY A 170 -2.28 26.90 -4.35
N LEU A 171 -2.04 27.90 -3.49
CA LEU A 171 -3.04 28.59 -2.66
C LEU A 171 -3.83 27.69 -1.68
N HIS A 172 -3.27 26.54 -1.31
CA HIS A 172 -3.87 25.62 -0.34
C HIS A 172 -2.86 25.30 0.78
N PRO A 173 -2.53 26.27 1.64
CA PRO A 173 -1.53 26.08 2.69
C PRO A 173 -1.95 24.98 3.67
N ASN A 174 -0.98 24.17 4.09
CA ASN A 174 -1.20 23.06 5.02
C ASN A 174 -0.11 23.02 6.11
N MET A 175 -0.12 21.97 6.94
CA MET A 175 0.90 21.78 8.00
C MET A 175 2.34 21.84 7.46
N ASP A 176 2.60 21.28 6.27
CA ASP A 176 3.94 21.30 5.67
C ASP A 176 4.33 22.71 5.20
N SER A 177 3.36 23.53 4.79
CA SER A 177 3.57 24.94 4.46
C SER A 177 4.04 25.75 5.66
N LEU A 178 3.39 25.58 6.83
CA LEU A 178 3.79 26.28 8.06
C LEU A 178 5.22 25.95 8.47
N ILE A 179 5.57 24.65 8.42
CA ILE A 179 6.93 24.18 8.74
C ILE A 179 7.94 24.77 7.76
N ALA A 180 7.63 24.74 6.46
CA ALA A 180 8.52 25.27 5.44
C ALA A 180 8.79 26.77 5.67
N VAL A 181 7.75 27.58 5.87
CA VAL A 181 7.92 29.04 6.08
C VAL A 181 8.71 29.33 7.36
N GLY A 182 8.33 28.72 8.49
CA GLY A 182 8.98 28.99 9.77
C GLY A 182 10.46 28.57 9.78
N THR A 183 10.76 27.38 9.26
CA THR A 183 12.15 26.89 9.20
C THR A 183 12.98 27.65 8.16
N ILE A 184 12.42 28.05 7.02
CA ILE A 184 13.11 28.91 6.04
C ILE A 184 13.44 30.26 6.66
N ALA A 185 12.49 30.90 7.36
CA ALA A 185 12.72 32.19 8.01
C ALA A 185 13.82 32.10 9.07
N SER A 186 13.77 31.06 9.92
CA SER A 186 14.78 30.76 10.93
C SER A 186 16.17 30.53 10.32
N ILE A 187 16.26 29.75 9.24
CA ILE A 187 17.52 29.49 8.54
C ILE A 187 18.05 30.77 7.87
N ALA A 188 17.20 31.51 7.16
CA ALA A 188 17.59 32.74 6.48
C ALA A 188 18.15 33.78 7.46
N TYR A 189 17.47 33.96 8.59
CA TYR A 189 17.95 34.83 9.67
C TYR A 189 19.29 34.33 10.24
N SER A 190 19.41 33.04 10.52
CA SER A 190 20.65 32.46 11.08
C SER A 190 21.83 32.55 10.12
N VAL A 191 21.60 32.39 8.81
CA VAL A 191 22.61 32.59 7.76
C VAL A 191 23.02 34.06 7.70
N TYR A 192 22.06 34.99 7.75
CA TYR A 192 22.35 36.42 7.80
C TYR A 192 23.20 36.79 9.03
N SER A 193 22.82 36.32 10.21
CA SER A 193 23.60 36.49 11.45
C SER A 193 25.00 35.88 11.34
N THR A 194 25.12 34.71 10.72
CA THR A 194 26.42 34.07 10.45
C THR A 194 27.31 34.98 9.60
N VAL A 195 26.79 35.55 8.51
CA VAL A 195 27.55 36.48 7.65
C VAL A 195 28.03 37.71 8.42
N LEU A 196 27.20 38.26 9.34
CA LEU A 196 27.61 39.39 10.18
C LEU A 196 28.72 39.03 11.18
N ILE A 197 28.67 37.83 11.76
CA ILE A 197 29.74 37.30 12.63
C ILE A 197 31.07 37.22 11.87
N PHE A 198 31.05 36.80 10.60
CA PHE A 198 32.24 36.80 9.75
C PHE A 198 32.77 38.20 9.44
N LYS A 199 31.90 39.22 9.37
CA LYS A 199 32.26 40.63 9.17
C LYS A 199 32.78 41.34 10.43
N GLY A 200 32.91 40.64 11.56
CA GLY A 200 33.52 41.17 12.79
C GLY A 200 32.55 41.81 13.79
N GLN A 201 31.24 41.70 13.56
CA GLN A 201 30.22 42.14 14.52
C GLN A 201 29.92 41.02 15.54
N HIS A 202 30.83 40.85 16.49
CA HIS A 202 30.81 39.75 17.47
C HIS A 202 29.69 39.81 18.52
N HIS A 203 28.94 40.92 18.61
CA HIS A 203 27.87 41.09 19.60
C HIS A 203 26.62 40.23 19.32
N MET A 204 26.49 39.68 18.11
CA MET A 204 25.35 38.81 17.71
C MET A 204 25.61 37.31 17.94
N MET A 205 26.67 36.96 18.68
CA MET A 205 27.19 35.59 18.79
C MET A 205 26.26 34.61 19.51
N HIS A 206 25.42 35.08 20.44
CA HIS A 206 24.55 34.21 21.25
C HIS A 206 23.05 34.41 20.99
N GLU A 207 22.61 35.58 20.53
CA GLU A 207 21.17 35.90 20.38
C GLU A 207 20.66 35.75 18.93
N GLY A 208 21.55 35.56 17.95
CA GLY A 208 21.22 35.67 16.53
C GLY A 208 21.09 34.35 15.75
N LEU A 209 21.35 33.19 16.36
CA LEU A 209 21.41 31.90 15.66
C LEU A 209 20.26 30.98 16.10
N TYR A 210 19.38 30.67 15.15
CA TYR A 210 18.18 29.83 15.34
C TYR A 210 18.26 28.54 14.53
N PHE A 211 19.45 28.10 14.13
CA PHE A 211 19.63 26.83 13.41
C PHE A 211 19.08 25.64 14.19
N GLU A 212 19.22 25.67 15.52
CA GLU A 212 18.61 24.72 16.45
C GLU A 212 17.10 24.65 16.28
N SER A 213 16.42 25.79 16.22
CA SER A 213 14.96 25.84 16.21
C SER A 213 14.43 25.19 14.93
N ALA A 214 15.07 25.47 13.78
CA ALA A 214 14.75 24.80 12.53
C ALA A 214 14.97 23.28 12.61
N GLY A 215 16.13 22.84 13.12
CA GLY A 215 16.48 21.43 13.21
C GLY A 215 15.58 20.63 14.16
N VAL A 216 15.28 21.18 15.33
CA VAL A 216 14.43 20.57 16.36
C VAL A 216 12.98 20.49 15.87
N ILE A 217 12.42 21.57 15.32
CA ILE A 217 11.05 21.58 14.79
C ILE A 217 10.88 20.49 13.72
N ILE A 218 11.80 20.41 12.74
CA ILE A 218 11.75 19.39 11.69
C ILE A 218 11.76 17.99 12.30
N THR A 219 12.67 17.75 13.24
CA THR A 219 12.85 16.45 13.89
C THR A 219 11.62 16.04 14.70
N LEU A 220 11.05 16.96 15.49
CA LEU A 220 9.85 16.69 16.30
C LEU A 220 8.61 16.45 15.43
N VAL A 221 8.44 17.19 14.34
CA VAL A 221 7.33 16.91 13.41
C VAL A 221 7.52 15.56 12.71
N MET A 222 8.74 15.21 12.33
CA MET A 222 9.04 13.89 11.77
C MET A 222 8.69 12.77 12.77
N LEU A 223 9.02 12.96 14.04
CA LEU A 223 8.66 12.05 15.11
C LEU A 223 7.13 11.94 15.24
N GLY A 224 6.43 13.07 15.28
CA GLY A 224 4.96 13.12 15.36
C GLY A 224 4.30 12.35 14.20
N LYS A 225 4.70 12.63 12.95
CA LYS A 225 4.19 11.91 11.77
C LYS A 225 4.53 10.42 11.78
N TYR A 226 5.71 10.06 12.28
CA TYR A 226 6.08 8.65 12.41
C TYR A 226 5.20 7.93 13.44
N LEU A 227 4.94 8.54 14.60
CA LEU A 227 4.05 7.99 15.61
C LEU A 227 2.60 7.89 15.11
N GLU A 228 2.10 8.93 14.43
CA GLU A 228 0.77 8.96 13.81
C GLU A 228 0.60 7.81 12.81
N GLN A 229 1.56 7.65 11.90
CA GLN A 229 1.51 6.56 10.91
C GLN A 229 1.64 5.18 11.55
N ARG A 230 2.48 5.04 12.57
CA ARG A 230 2.63 3.79 13.30
C ARG A 230 1.33 3.40 14.01
N ALA A 231 0.61 4.36 14.58
CA ALA A 231 -0.70 4.15 15.18
C ALA A 231 -1.73 3.71 14.13
N LYS A 232 -1.79 4.41 12.99
CA LYS A 232 -2.68 4.07 11.86
C LYS A 232 -2.37 2.74 11.19
N SER A 233 -1.10 2.33 11.13
CA SER A 233 -0.71 1.04 10.55
C SER A 233 -1.22 -0.12 11.40
N ARG A 234 -1.10 -0.03 12.73
CA ARG A 234 -1.55 -1.10 13.63
C ARG A 234 -3.04 -1.43 13.50
N THR A 235 -3.89 -0.41 13.31
CA THR A 235 -5.32 -0.63 13.11
C THR A 235 -5.62 -1.19 11.72
N GLY A 236 -4.92 -0.72 10.68
CA GLY A 236 -5.06 -1.23 9.32
C GLY A 236 -4.62 -2.70 9.18
N ASP A 237 -3.56 -3.11 9.87
CA ASP A 237 -3.03 -4.48 9.80
C ASP A 237 -4.00 -5.50 10.43
N ALA A 238 -4.80 -5.09 11.44
CA ALA A 238 -5.82 -5.93 12.05
C ALA A 238 -7.00 -6.18 11.09
N ILE A 239 -7.45 -5.14 10.38
CA ILE A 239 -8.51 -5.25 9.37
C ILE A 239 -8.02 -6.09 8.18
N ALA A 240 -6.79 -5.87 7.72
CA ALA A 240 -6.20 -6.64 6.61
C ALA A 240 -6.08 -8.14 6.92
N LYS A 241 -5.79 -8.50 8.18
CA LYS A 241 -5.79 -9.90 8.62
C LYS A 241 -7.16 -10.54 8.54
N LEU A 242 -8.24 -9.81 8.79
CA LEU A 242 -9.60 -10.34 8.67
C LEU A 242 -9.97 -10.62 7.20
N ILE A 243 -9.52 -9.78 6.27
CA ILE A 243 -9.73 -9.96 4.83
C ILE A 243 -8.88 -11.12 4.26
N GLY A 244 -7.68 -11.35 4.81
CA GLY A 244 -6.78 -12.43 4.36
C GLY A 244 -7.13 -13.84 4.85
N LEU A 245 -8.26 -14.02 5.52
CA LEU A 245 -8.71 -15.29 6.11
C LEU A 245 -9.61 -16.13 5.18
N ALA A 246 -10.09 -15.56 4.06
CA ALA A 246 -10.72 -16.36 3.01
C ALA A 246 -9.63 -17.20 2.30
N PRO A 247 -9.85 -18.51 2.09
CA PRO A 247 -8.89 -19.36 1.39
C PRO A 247 -8.79 -18.95 -0.09
N ASP A 248 -7.58 -19.03 -0.65
CA ASP A 248 -7.30 -18.53 -2.01
C ASP A 248 -7.57 -19.54 -3.10
N THR A 249 -7.77 -20.80 -2.70
CA THR A 249 -7.92 -21.88 -3.66
C THR A 249 -9.07 -22.75 -3.24
N ALA A 250 -9.82 -23.22 -4.22
CA ALA A 250 -10.82 -24.25 -4.06
C ALA A 250 -10.40 -25.51 -4.83
N CYS A 251 -10.75 -26.67 -4.30
CA CYS A 251 -10.61 -27.92 -5.01
C CYS A 251 -11.89 -28.16 -5.82
N VAL A 252 -11.87 -27.85 -7.11
CA VAL A 252 -12.99 -28.12 -8.00
C VAL A 252 -12.95 -29.58 -8.42
N VAL A 253 -14.11 -30.23 -8.35
CA VAL A 253 -14.33 -31.61 -8.81
C VAL A 253 -14.93 -31.56 -10.21
N ALA A 254 -14.19 -32.05 -11.19
CA ALA A 254 -14.69 -32.17 -12.56
C ALA A 254 -15.70 -33.33 -12.69
N LYS A 255 -16.46 -33.33 -13.77
CA LYS A 255 -17.53 -34.31 -14.02
C LYS A 255 -17.05 -35.76 -14.16
N ASP A 256 -15.77 -35.96 -14.44
CA ASP A 256 -15.09 -37.26 -14.50
C ASP A 256 -14.58 -37.74 -13.12
N GLY A 257 -14.81 -36.95 -12.07
CA GLY A 257 -14.32 -37.22 -10.71
C GLY A 257 -12.88 -36.80 -10.46
N SER A 258 -12.21 -36.14 -11.44
CA SER A 258 -10.88 -35.58 -11.22
C SER A 258 -10.93 -34.30 -10.37
N GLU A 259 -9.94 -34.13 -9.51
CA GLU A 259 -9.80 -32.95 -8.64
C GLU A 259 -8.78 -31.98 -9.24
N LYS A 260 -9.13 -30.69 -9.31
CA LYS A 260 -8.23 -29.62 -9.72
C LYS A 260 -8.30 -28.46 -8.73
N GLN A 261 -7.13 -27.99 -8.30
CA GLN A 261 -7.03 -26.79 -7.48
C GLN A 261 -7.08 -25.56 -8.39
N VAL A 262 -8.01 -24.63 -8.11
CA VAL A 262 -8.21 -23.37 -8.84
C VAL A 262 -8.24 -22.20 -7.86
N ASP A 263 -7.94 -21.00 -8.34
CA ASP A 263 -8.08 -19.78 -7.53
C ASP A 263 -9.57 -19.49 -7.29
N VAL A 264 -9.92 -18.96 -6.12
CA VAL A 264 -11.31 -18.59 -5.80
C VAL A 264 -11.85 -17.55 -6.78
N ASP A 265 -10.99 -16.65 -7.27
CA ASP A 265 -11.36 -15.66 -8.29
C ASP A 265 -11.68 -16.30 -9.66
N GLU A 266 -11.27 -17.55 -9.89
CA GLU A 266 -11.54 -18.31 -11.12
C GLU A 266 -12.80 -19.19 -11.01
N LEU A 267 -13.40 -19.29 -9.82
CA LEU A 267 -14.60 -20.09 -9.60
C LEU A 267 -15.80 -19.51 -10.33
N VAL A 268 -16.58 -20.39 -10.95
CA VAL A 268 -17.83 -20.01 -11.61
C VAL A 268 -19.01 -20.57 -10.83
N VAL A 269 -20.10 -19.79 -10.73
CA VAL A 269 -21.36 -20.24 -10.12
C VAL A 269 -21.82 -21.54 -10.78
N GLY A 270 -21.99 -22.59 -9.97
CA GLY A 270 -22.36 -23.93 -10.41
C GLY A 270 -21.22 -24.94 -10.50
N GLU A 271 -19.97 -24.54 -10.26
CA GLU A 271 -18.87 -25.48 -10.04
C GLU A 271 -18.98 -26.19 -8.70
N ILE A 272 -18.53 -27.45 -8.68
CA ILE A 272 -18.57 -28.30 -7.50
C ILE A 272 -17.23 -28.22 -6.84
N ILE A 273 -17.22 -27.74 -5.60
CA ILE A 273 -16.01 -27.70 -4.79
C ILE A 273 -16.06 -28.80 -3.74
N ARG A 274 -14.93 -29.46 -3.54
CA ARG A 274 -14.73 -30.39 -2.44
C ARG A 274 -14.02 -29.66 -1.32
N VAL A 275 -14.68 -29.57 -0.17
CA VAL A 275 -14.10 -29.04 1.07
C VAL A 275 -13.89 -30.21 2.01
N ARG A 276 -12.65 -30.39 2.48
CA ARG A 276 -12.30 -31.47 3.41
C ARG A 276 -12.46 -30.99 4.87
N PRO A 277 -12.60 -31.91 5.84
CA PRO A 277 -12.69 -31.53 7.25
C PRO A 277 -11.50 -30.66 7.69
N GLY A 278 -11.80 -29.49 8.27
CA GLY A 278 -10.81 -28.51 8.71
C GLY A 278 -10.29 -27.59 7.61
N GLU A 279 -10.75 -27.74 6.35
CA GLU A 279 -10.56 -26.75 5.30
C GLU A 279 -11.62 -25.66 5.41
N ARG A 280 -11.24 -24.44 5.04
CA ARG A 280 -12.18 -23.32 4.97
C ARG A 280 -13.07 -23.44 3.76
N ILE A 281 -14.33 -23.07 3.92
CA ILE A 281 -15.27 -22.91 2.81
C ILE A 281 -14.86 -21.66 2.00
N PRO A 282 -14.53 -21.78 0.70
CA PRO A 282 -13.97 -20.67 -0.06
C PRO A 282 -14.98 -19.62 -0.50
N VAL A 283 -16.22 -20.01 -0.75
CA VAL A 283 -17.31 -19.16 -1.25
C VAL A 283 -18.63 -19.59 -0.62
N ASP A 284 -19.60 -18.68 -0.63
CA ASP A 284 -20.98 -19.01 -0.25
C ASP A 284 -21.54 -20.06 -1.22
N GLY A 285 -22.32 -21.00 -0.70
CA GLY A 285 -22.88 -22.09 -1.49
C GLY A 285 -23.90 -22.92 -0.74
N GLU A 286 -24.32 -24.01 -1.35
CA GLU A 286 -25.26 -24.98 -0.78
C GLU A 286 -24.55 -26.34 -0.64
N ILE A 287 -24.81 -27.05 0.46
CA ILE A 287 -24.37 -28.44 0.61
C ILE A 287 -25.33 -29.34 -0.14
N ILE A 288 -24.78 -30.41 -0.64
CA ILE A 288 -25.34 -31.15 -1.76
C ILE A 288 -25.20 -32.62 -1.61
N ASP A 289 -24.13 -33.02 -0.95
CA ASP A 289 -23.91 -34.36 -0.50
C ASP A 289 -22.86 -34.28 0.62
N GLY A 290 -23.00 -35.17 1.61
CA GLY A 290 -22.26 -35.15 2.86
C GLY A 290 -22.98 -34.41 3.99
N THR A 291 -22.59 -34.72 5.23
CA THR A 291 -23.01 -34.02 6.45
C THR A 291 -21.78 -33.64 7.25
N THR A 292 -21.76 -32.41 7.77
CA THR A 292 -20.64 -31.90 8.57
C THR A 292 -21.13 -30.84 9.54
N SER A 293 -20.33 -30.56 10.56
CA SER A 293 -20.52 -29.37 11.41
C SER A 293 -19.58 -28.27 10.91
N VAL A 294 -20.08 -27.03 10.83
CA VAL A 294 -19.35 -25.88 10.31
C VAL A 294 -19.23 -24.81 11.41
N ASP A 295 -18.02 -24.31 11.63
CA ASP A 295 -17.73 -23.19 12.52
C ASP A 295 -17.93 -21.85 11.79
N GLU A 296 -19.05 -21.20 12.08
CA GLU A 296 -19.40 -19.88 11.56
C GLU A 296 -19.01 -18.71 12.52
N SER A 297 -18.23 -18.99 13.58
CA SER A 297 -17.91 -18.02 14.65
C SER A 297 -17.27 -16.73 14.18
N MET A 298 -16.54 -16.77 13.07
CA MET A 298 -15.89 -15.60 12.48
C MET A 298 -16.88 -14.56 11.94
N LEU A 299 -18.10 -14.97 11.60
CA LEU A 299 -19.14 -14.13 11.02
C LEU A 299 -20.33 -13.94 11.97
N SER A 300 -20.80 -15.02 12.59
CA SER A 300 -21.93 -14.99 13.53
C SER A 300 -21.51 -14.57 14.95
N GLY A 301 -20.25 -14.80 15.33
CA GLY A 301 -19.76 -14.63 16.70
C GLY A 301 -20.15 -15.76 17.65
N GLU A 302 -20.89 -16.77 17.20
CA GLU A 302 -21.31 -17.91 18.02
C GLU A 302 -20.23 -19.01 18.01
N SER A 303 -19.86 -19.52 19.18
CA SER A 303 -18.73 -20.45 19.33
C SER A 303 -19.08 -21.94 19.10
N ILE A 304 -20.35 -22.24 18.85
CA ILE A 304 -20.85 -23.62 18.69
C ILE A 304 -20.97 -23.90 17.19
N PRO A 305 -20.28 -24.93 16.67
CA PRO A 305 -20.43 -25.34 15.27
C PRO A 305 -21.87 -25.73 14.95
N VAL A 306 -22.35 -25.32 13.78
CA VAL A 306 -23.70 -25.60 13.29
C VAL A 306 -23.66 -26.85 12.42
N ASP A 307 -24.51 -27.82 12.71
CA ASP A 307 -24.66 -29.02 11.88
C ASP A 307 -25.32 -28.66 10.55
N LYS A 308 -24.75 -29.12 9.45
CA LYS A 308 -25.23 -28.86 8.09
C LYS A 308 -25.47 -30.16 7.32
N GLN A 309 -26.52 -30.17 6.53
CA GLN A 309 -26.98 -31.29 5.71
C GLN A 309 -27.16 -30.86 4.25
N PRO A 310 -27.35 -31.82 3.32
CA PRO A 310 -27.68 -31.49 1.93
C PRO A 310 -28.95 -30.63 1.85
N GLY A 311 -28.85 -29.49 1.16
CA GLY A 311 -29.87 -28.45 1.08
C GLY A 311 -29.56 -27.21 1.91
N ASP A 312 -28.62 -27.27 2.87
CA ASP A 312 -28.30 -26.14 3.74
C ASP A 312 -27.27 -25.19 3.09
N GLU A 313 -27.46 -23.89 3.31
CA GLU A 313 -26.51 -22.86 2.90
C GLU A 313 -25.27 -22.84 3.80
N VAL A 314 -24.11 -22.61 3.18
CA VAL A 314 -22.82 -22.42 3.83
C VAL A 314 -22.21 -21.09 3.42
N ILE A 315 -21.49 -20.47 4.35
CA ILE A 315 -20.93 -19.14 4.19
C ILE A 315 -19.41 -19.22 4.00
N GLY A 316 -18.90 -18.51 3.00
CA GLY A 316 -17.47 -18.40 2.72
C GLY A 316 -16.69 -17.86 3.92
N GLY A 317 -15.56 -18.50 4.23
CA GLY A 317 -14.68 -18.16 5.34
C GLY A 317 -14.92 -18.96 6.63
N SER A 318 -16.00 -19.74 6.71
CA SER A 318 -16.25 -20.73 7.78
C SER A 318 -15.35 -21.97 7.65
N VAL A 319 -15.24 -22.79 8.71
CA VAL A 319 -14.32 -23.96 8.82
C VAL A 319 -15.07 -25.24 9.15
#